data_AF-A0A380DKA7-F1
#
_entry.id   AF-A0A380DKA7-F1
#
_cell.length_a   1.000
_cell.length_b   1.000
_cell.length_c   1.000
_cell.angle_alpha   90.00
_cell.angle_beta   90.00
_cell.angle_gamma   90.00
#
_symmetry.space_group_name_H-M   'P 1'
#
loop_
_entity.id
_entity.type
_entity.pdbx_description
1 polymer ?
#
loop_
_entity_poly.entity_id
_entity_poly.type
_entity_poly.pdbx_seq_one_letter_code
_entity_poly.pdbx_strand_id
1 'polypeptide(L)'
;MYFTMNQQTRQLLQKYVEKHQITDFMFFMSVVMTLLSRYARKDDVVVGSVMSARMHKGAEQMLGMFANTLVYRGQPSPDKMWTQFLQEVKEMSLEAYEHQEYPFECLVNDLNQSHDASRNPLFDVMLVYKTMKRIMLILGIVN
;
A
#
# COMPACT_ATOMS: atom_id res chain seq x y z
N MET A 1 15.85 -4.39 10.51
CA MET A 1 15.22 -5.63 11.01
C MET A 1 14.38 -6.21 9.88
N TYR A 2 14.48 -7.50 9.60
CA TYR A 2 13.63 -8.16 8.60
C TYR A 2 12.86 -9.29 9.28
N PHE A 3 11.63 -9.51 8.83
CA PHE A 3 10.77 -10.59 9.30
C PHE A 3 10.43 -11.47 8.11
N THR A 4 10.34 -12.78 8.35
CA THR A 4 9.90 -13.74 7.35
C THR A 4 8.58 -14.34 7.79
N MET A 5 7.68 -14.53 6.82
CA MET A 5 6.44 -15.26 7.03
C MET A 5 6.65 -16.69 6.54
N ASN A 6 6.39 -17.66 7.41
CA ASN A 6 6.50 -19.07 7.04
C ASN A 6 5.39 -19.47 6.03
N GLN A 7 5.54 -20.64 5.41
CA GLN A 7 4.62 -21.11 4.38
C GLN A 7 3.19 -21.32 4.92
N GLN A 8 3.04 -21.82 6.15
CA GLN A 8 1.74 -22.06 6.76
C GLN A 8 0.97 -20.74 6.95
N THR A 9 1.63 -19.72 7.51
CA THR A 9 1.05 -18.38 7.68
C THR A 9 0.71 -17.75 6.32
N ARG A 10 1.56 -17.93 5.30
CA ARG A 10 1.24 -17.44 3.94
C ARG A 10 -0.01 -18.10 3.37
N GLN A 11 -0.17 -19.40 3.55
CA GLN A 11 -1.36 -20.13 3.07
C GLN A 11 -2.62 -19.69 3.79
N LEU A 12 -2.54 -19.47 5.11
CA LEU A 12 -3.66 -18.93 5.89
C LEU A 12 -4.03 -17.52 5.43
N LEU A 13 -3.03 -16.66 5.18
CA LEU A 13 -3.27 -15.33 4.62
C LEU A 13 -3.95 -15.41 3.25
N GLN A 14 -3.48 -16.27 2.34
CA GLN A 14 -4.09 -16.42 1.01
C GLN A 14 -5.57 -16.84 1.11
N LYS A 15 -5.88 -17.85 1.91
CA LYS A 15 -7.27 -18.27 2.16
C LYS A 15 -8.11 -17.14 2.74
N TYR A 16 -7.54 -16.33 3.63
CA TYR A 16 -8.21 -15.20 4.24
C TYR A 16 -8.51 -14.10 3.21
N VAL A 17 -7.51 -13.73 2.42
CA VAL A 17 -7.61 -12.72 1.36
C VAL A 17 -8.65 -13.11 0.32
N GLU A 18 -8.66 -14.38 -0.11
CA GLU A 18 -9.66 -14.94 -1.03
C GLU A 18 -11.06 -14.90 -0.42
N LYS A 19 -11.23 -15.41 0.81
CA LYS A 19 -12.52 -15.44 1.50
C LYS A 19 -13.15 -14.05 1.65
N HIS A 20 -12.33 -13.04 1.92
CA HIS A 20 -12.79 -11.67 2.14
C HIS A 20 -12.79 -10.81 0.87
N GLN A 21 -12.40 -11.37 -0.29
CA GLN A 21 -12.33 -10.67 -1.58
C GLN A 21 -11.53 -9.37 -1.49
N ILE A 22 -10.36 -9.45 -0.87
CA ILE A 22 -9.39 -8.35 -0.72
C ILE A 22 -8.08 -8.73 -1.43
N THR A 23 -7.08 -7.87 -1.35
CA THR A 23 -5.71 -8.15 -1.80
C THR A 23 -4.75 -8.25 -0.61
N ASP A 24 -3.58 -8.88 -0.81
CA ASP A 24 -2.50 -8.88 0.20
C ASP A 24 -2.14 -7.44 0.62
N PHE A 25 -2.12 -6.49 -0.33
CA PHE A 25 -1.87 -5.08 -0.04
C PHE A 25 -2.90 -4.49 0.93
N MET A 26 -4.19 -4.67 0.66
CA MET A 26 -5.28 -4.17 1.53
C MET A 26 -5.20 -4.78 2.94
N PHE A 27 -4.88 -6.07 3.03
CA PHE A 27 -4.66 -6.75 4.31
C PHE A 27 -3.49 -6.11 5.08
N PHE A 28 -2.32 -5.95 4.46
CA PHE A 28 -1.17 -5.38 5.14
C PHE A 28 -1.36 -3.90 5.47
N MET A 29 -2.06 -3.14 4.61
CA MET A 29 -2.41 -1.75 4.86
C MET A 29 -3.26 -1.61 6.13
N SER A 30 -4.31 -2.43 6.28
CA SER A 30 -5.15 -2.38 7.47
C SER A 30 -4.42 -2.83 8.74
N VAL A 31 -3.52 -3.82 8.64
CA VAL A 31 -2.65 -4.23 9.76
C VAL A 31 -1.71 -3.09 10.17
N VAL A 32 -1.04 -2.44 9.22
CA VAL A 32 -0.11 -1.33 9.50
C VAL A 32 -0.85 -0.17 10.14
N MET A 33 -2.00 0.25 9.58
CA MET A 33 -2.81 1.33 10.15
C MET A 33 -3.26 1.01 11.58
N THR A 34 -3.73 -0.22 11.82
CA THR A 34 -4.13 -0.67 13.16
C THR A 34 -2.94 -0.63 14.12
N LEU A 35 -1.77 -1.09 13.68
CA LEU A 35 -0.56 -1.09 14.48
C LEU A 35 -0.14 0.34 14.86
N LEU A 36 -0.11 1.25 13.89
CA LEU A 36 0.23 2.65 14.08
C LEU A 36 -0.74 3.34 15.03
N SER A 37 -2.05 3.12 14.89
CA SER A 37 -3.05 3.67 15.80
C SER A 37 -2.78 3.26 17.25
N ARG A 38 -2.47 1.98 17.48
CA ARG A 38 -2.18 1.47 18.83
C ARG A 38 -0.88 2.05 19.42
N TYR A 39 0.17 2.20 18.62
CA TYR A 39 1.43 2.79 19.09
C TYR A 39 1.31 4.30 19.32
N ALA A 40 0.63 5.01 18.44
CA ALA A 40 0.43 6.47 18.52
C ALA A 40 -0.68 6.87 19.49
N ARG A 41 -1.53 5.92 19.91
CA ARG A 41 -2.78 6.15 20.66
C ARG A 41 -3.69 7.17 19.97
N LYS A 42 -3.84 7.01 18.66
CA LYS A 42 -4.68 7.87 17.80
C LYS A 42 -5.49 7.01 16.85
N ASP A 43 -6.78 7.29 16.76
CA ASP A 43 -7.70 6.57 15.89
C ASP A 43 -7.80 7.20 14.50
N ASP A 44 -6.84 8.05 14.12
CA ASP A 44 -6.73 8.68 12.81
C ASP A 44 -5.26 8.59 12.38
N VAL A 45 -5.02 7.82 11.32
CA VAL A 45 -3.68 7.50 10.82
C VAL A 45 -3.59 7.70 9.32
N VAL A 46 -2.45 8.22 8.87
CA VAL A 46 -2.15 8.44 7.45
C VAL A 46 -0.95 7.59 7.05
N VAL A 47 -1.09 6.83 5.97
CA VAL A 47 -0.03 5.99 5.40
C VAL A 47 0.07 6.26 3.91
N GLY A 48 1.29 6.51 3.43
CA GLY A 48 1.57 6.61 2.00
C GLY A 48 1.80 5.24 1.37
N SER A 49 1.51 5.10 0.09
CA SER A 49 1.94 3.96 -0.72
C SER A 49 2.38 4.41 -2.10
N VAL A 50 3.33 3.67 -2.68
CA VAL A 50 3.81 3.92 -4.03
C VAL A 50 3.13 2.97 -5.01
N MET A 51 2.44 3.54 -5.98
CA MET A 51 1.84 2.83 -7.10
C MET A 51 2.61 3.08 -8.38
N SER A 52 2.92 2.01 -9.10
CA SER A 52 3.62 2.09 -10.39
C SER A 52 2.61 2.47 -11.48
N ALA A 53 2.73 3.66 -12.06
CA ALA A 53 1.91 4.17 -13.16
C ALA A 53 2.18 3.49 -14.52
N ARG A 54 2.62 2.22 -14.52
CA ARG A 54 2.91 1.44 -15.73
C ARG A 54 1.64 0.84 -16.37
N MET A 55 0.52 1.56 -16.29
CA MET A 55 -0.78 1.10 -16.79
C MET A 55 -0.92 1.25 -18.32
N HIS A 56 0.00 1.96 -18.99
CA HIS A 56 0.04 2.07 -20.45
C HIS A 56 0.98 1.03 -21.08
N LYS A 57 0.46 0.25 -22.04
CA LYS A 57 1.25 -0.65 -22.89
C LYS A 57 2.35 0.17 -23.59
N GLY A 58 3.61 -0.04 -23.19
CA GLY A 58 4.79 0.69 -23.70
C GLY A 58 5.64 1.36 -22.61
N ALA A 59 5.05 1.69 -21.45
CA ALA A 59 5.77 2.30 -20.32
C ALA A 59 6.64 1.30 -19.53
N GLU A 60 6.49 -0.01 -19.79
CA GLU A 60 7.31 -1.05 -19.16
C GLU A 60 8.79 -0.96 -19.54
N GLN A 61 9.10 -0.42 -20.73
CA GLN A 61 10.46 -0.35 -21.29
C GLN A 61 11.06 1.07 -21.25
N MET A 62 10.31 2.08 -20.79
CA MET A 62 10.84 3.44 -20.64
C MET A 62 11.66 3.58 -19.35
N LEU A 63 12.83 4.19 -19.48
CA LEU A 63 13.65 4.65 -18.37
C LEU A 63 13.05 5.96 -17.81
N GLY A 64 12.59 5.95 -16.56
CA GLY A 64 11.99 7.10 -15.86
C GLY A 64 11.29 6.73 -14.55
N MET A 65 11.06 7.70 -13.67
CA MET A 65 10.31 7.51 -12.41
C MET A 65 8.81 7.66 -12.68
N PHE A 66 8.14 6.54 -13.00
CA PHE A 66 6.69 6.49 -13.22
C PHE A 66 5.95 5.97 -11.99
N ALA A 67 6.34 6.45 -10.82
CA ALA A 67 5.74 6.06 -9.55
C ALA A 67 4.95 7.25 -9.03
N ASN A 68 3.65 7.06 -8.75
CA ASN A 68 2.86 8.04 -8.03
C ASN A 68 2.66 7.60 -6.58
N THR A 69 2.56 8.56 -5.67
CA THR A 69 2.30 8.29 -4.26
C THR A 69 0.82 8.51 -3.98
N LEU A 70 0.16 7.46 -3.47
CA LEU A 70 -1.21 7.54 -2.96
C LEU A 70 -1.18 7.66 -1.44
N VAL A 71 -2.09 8.47 -0.89
CA VAL A 71 -2.20 8.74 0.54
C VAL A 71 -3.48 8.11 1.06
N TYR A 72 -3.37 7.28 2.09
CA TYR A 72 -4.49 6.60 2.71
C TYR A 72 -4.68 7.10 4.13
N ARG A 73 -5.85 7.65 4.45
CA ARG A 73 -6.23 8.10 5.80
C ARG A 73 -7.31 7.18 6.36
N GLY A 74 -6.96 6.39 7.37
CA GLY A 74 -7.85 5.42 7.98
C GLY A 74 -8.14 5.73 9.44
N GLN A 75 -9.31 5.26 9.90
CA GLN A 75 -9.72 5.36 11.31
C GLN A 75 -9.95 3.99 11.95
N PRO A 76 -8.86 3.25 12.26
CA PRO A 76 -8.95 2.01 13.03
C PRO A 76 -9.33 2.35 14.48
N SER A 77 -10.63 2.30 14.76
CA SER A 77 -11.18 2.51 16.12
C SER A 77 -11.20 1.18 16.90
N PRO A 78 -10.92 1.20 18.21
CA PRO A 78 -11.05 0.02 19.07
C PRO A 78 -12.49 -0.51 19.18
N ASP A 79 -13.49 0.31 18.84
CA ASP A 79 -14.91 -0.06 18.90
C ASP A 79 -15.39 -0.81 17.63
N LYS A 80 -14.55 -0.86 16.59
CA LYS A 80 -14.84 -1.59 15.34
C LYS A 80 -14.25 -2.99 15.39
N MET A 81 -14.96 -3.95 14.82
CA MET A 81 -14.31 -5.22 14.45
C MET A 81 -13.26 -4.92 13.39
N TRP A 82 -12.07 -5.51 13.52
CA TRP A 82 -10.99 -5.33 12.54
C TRP A 82 -11.43 -5.67 11.10
N THR A 83 -12.34 -6.64 10.94
CA THR A 83 -12.91 -7.00 9.63
C THR A 83 -13.76 -5.90 9.00
N GLN A 84 -14.39 -5.04 9.80
CA GLN A 84 -15.10 -3.86 9.28
C GLN A 84 -14.09 -2.84 8.75
N PHE A 85 -13.06 -2.54 9.55
CA PHE A 85 -11.98 -1.65 9.11
C PHE A 85 -11.25 -2.17 7.85
N LEU A 86 -11.09 -3.49 7.73
CA LEU A 86 -10.52 -4.10 6.53
C LEU A 86 -11.37 -3.84 5.27
N GLN A 87 -12.70 -3.80 5.38
CA GLN A 87 -13.55 -3.42 4.26
C GLN A 87 -13.46 -1.93 3.95
N GLU A 88 -13.38 -1.06 4.97
CA GLU A 88 -13.13 0.38 4.75
C GLU A 88 -11.80 0.59 3.99
N VAL A 89 -10.75 -0.15 4.34
CA VAL A 89 -9.46 -0.10 3.60
C VAL A 89 -9.60 -0.63 2.18
N LYS A 90 -10.43 -1.65 1.94
CA LYS A 90 -10.72 -2.14 0.58
C LYS A 90 -11.39 -1.04 -0.25
N GLU A 91 -12.46 -0.44 0.25
CA GLU A 91 -13.22 0.62 -0.44
C GLU A 91 -12.30 1.82 -0.76
N MET A 92 -11.59 2.31 0.25
CA MET A 92 -10.60 3.39 0.08
C MET A 92 -9.51 3.05 -0.94
N SER A 93 -9.07 1.78 -0.97
CA SER A 93 -8.06 1.36 -1.96
C SER A 93 -8.60 1.34 -3.38
N LEU A 94 -9.84 0.93 -3.58
CA LEU A 94 -10.46 0.94 -4.90
C LEU A 94 -10.64 2.37 -5.40
N GLU A 95 -11.15 3.28 -4.56
CA GLU A 95 -11.26 4.71 -4.87
C GLU A 95 -9.89 5.33 -5.17
N ALA A 96 -8.88 5.04 -4.35
CA ALA A 96 -7.52 5.53 -4.58
C ALA A 96 -6.96 5.06 -5.93
N TYR A 97 -7.32 3.85 -6.39
CA TYR A 97 -6.90 3.34 -7.69
C TYR A 97 -7.60 4.05 -8.86
N GLU A 98 -8.85 4.47 -8.69
CA GLU A 98 -9.58 5.27 -9.70
C GLU A 98 -8.94 6.65 -9.91
N HIS A 99 -8.33 7.20 -8.85
CA HIS A 99 -7.66 8.51 -8.87
C HIS A 99 -6.13 8.43 -8.89
N GLN A 100 -5.55 7.26 -9.22
CA GLN A 100 -4.12 7.01 -9.06
C GLN A 100 -3.21 7.88 -9.93
N GLU A 101 -3.77 8.56 -10.94
CA GLU A 101 -3.05 9.47 -11.83
C GLU A 101 -2.92 10.88 -11.25
N TYR A 102 -3.62 11.19 -10.16
CA TYR A 102 -3.55 12.49 -9.52
C TYR A 102 -2.20 12.70 -8.82
N PRO A 103 -1.38 13.69 -9.24
CA PRO A 103 -0.04 13.85 -8.68
C PRO A 103 -0.05 14.17 -7.19
N PHE A 104 0.83 13.52 -6.43
CA PHE A 104 0.99 13.77 -4.99
C PHE A 104 1.28 15.24 -4.67
N GLU A 105 2.09 15.91 -5.48
CA GLU A 105 2.43 17.33 -5.32
C GLU A 105 1.20 18.23 -5.46
N CYS A 106 0.29 17.89 -6.38
CA CYS A 106 -0.98 18.59 -6.53
C CYS A 106 -1.86 18.39 -5.29
N LEU A 107 -1.95 17.16 -4.77
CA LEU A 107 -2.68 16.86 -3.53
C LEU A 107 -2.15 17.66 -2.33
N VAL A 108 -0.83 17.77 -2.19
CA VAL A 108 -0.21 18.57 -1.12
C VAL A 108 -0.60 20.05 -1.24
N ASN A 109 -0.56 20.59 -2.45
CA ASN A 109 -0.92 21.99 -2.71
C ASN A 109 -2.40 22.26 -2.42
N ASP A 110 -3.30 21.39 -2.85
CA ASP A 110 -4.75 21.57 -2.64
C ASP A 110 -5.15 21.54 -1.17
N LEU A 111 -4.46 20.71 -0.37
CA LEU A 111 -4.68 20.61 1.06
C LEU A 111 -4.07 21.79 1.85
N ASN A 112 -3.39 22.73 1.18
CA ASN A 112 -2.74 23.91 1.79
C ASN A 112 -1.86 23.56 3.01
N GLN A 113 -1.19 22.41 2.98
CA GLN A 113 -0.34 21.98 4.09
C GLN A 113 0.96 22.79 4.10
N SER A 114 1.33 23.34 5.26
CA SER A 114 2.56 24.13 5.40
C SER A 114 3.77 23.27 5.08
N HIS A 115 4.60 23.73 4.13
CA HIS A 115 5.77 23.02 3.67
C HIS A 115 6.90 23.11 4.71
N ASP A 116 6.93 22.19 5.67
CA ASP A 116 8.11 21.95 6.51
C ASP A 116 9.07 21.04 5.74
N ALA A 117 10.18 21.59 5.26
CA ALA A 117 11.19 20.84 4.49
C ALA A 117 11.86 19.70 5.27
N SER A 118 11.68 19.64 6.59
CA SER A 118 12.22 18.57 7.44
C SER A 118 11.30 17.33 7.52
N ARG A 119 10.09 17.40 6.97
CA ARG A 119 9.08 16.34 7.06
C ARG A 119 8.42 16.06 5.71
N ASN A 120 7.85 14.87 5.59
CA ASN A 120 6.92 14.60 4.50
C ASN A 120 5.60 15.33 4.80
N PRO A 121 4.99 16.04 3.82
CA PRO A 121 3.87 16.94 4.08
C PRO A 121 2.59 16.25 4.55
N LEU A 122 2.40 14.95 4.29
CA LEU A 122 1.13 14.25 4.57
C LEU A 122 1.26 12.98 5.41
N PHE A 123 2.40 12.29 5.40
CA PHE A 123 2.55 11.01 6.11
C PHE A 123 3.99 10.72 6.50
N ASP A 124 4.21 10.04 7.62
CA ASP A 124 5.54 9.62 8.08
C ASP A 124 5.85 8.13 7.81
N VAL A 125 4.83 7.34 7.46
CA VAL A 125 4.94 5.89 7.24
C VAL A 125 4.51 5.51 5.84
N MET A 126 5.29 4.65 5.19
CA MET A 126 5.05 4.18 3.84
C MET A 126 4.92 2.65 3.79
N LEU A 127 3.89 2.15 3.11
CA LEU A 127 3.73 0.74 2.79
C LEU A 127 3.98 0.51 1.31
N VAL A 128 4.93 -0.38 1.00
CA VAL A 128 5.20 -0.85 -0.37
C VAL A 128 4.99 -2.35 -0.42
N TYR A 129 4.03 -2.80 -1.22
CA TYR A 129 3.81 -4.22 -1.49
C TYR A 129 4.24 -4.55 -2.92
N LYS A 130 5.14 -5.54 -3.07
CA LYS A 130 5.64 -5.95 -4.38
C LYS A 130 5.64 -7.46 -4.52
N THR A 131 4.92 -7.95 -5.52
CA THR A 131 5.02 -9.34 -5.96
C THR A 131 6.23 -9.48 -6.89
N MET A 132 7.28 -10.14 -6.40
CA MET A 132 8.44 -10.45 -7.23
C MET A 132 8.17 -11.73 -8.05
N LYS A 133 8.09 -11.61 -9.38
CA LYS A 133 8.15 -12.80 -10.24
C LYS A 133 9.56 -13.37 -10.16
N ARG A 134 9.67 -14.64 -9.82
CA ARG A 134 10.95 -15.37 -9.85
C ARG A 134 11.28 -15.60 -11.32
N ILE A 135 12.24 -14.86 -11.85
CA ILE A 135 12.80 -15.14 -13.18
C ILE A 135 13.66 -16.40 -13.02
N MET A 136 13.14 -17.53 -13.51
CA MET A 136 13.96 -18.73 -13.65
C MET A 136 14.82 -18.53 -14.90
N LEU A 137 16.06 -18.09 -14.70
CA LEU A 137 17.09 -18.17 -15.73
C LEU A 137 17.34 -19.66 -15.98
N ILE A 138 16.67 -20.22 -16.97
CA ILE A 138 17.12 -21.46 -17.59
C ILE A 138 18.39 -21.07 -18.35
N LEU A 139 19.54 -21.21 -17.69
CA LEU A 139 20.80 -21.30 -18.40
C LEU A 139 20.73 -22.59 -19.22
N GLY A 140 20.31 -22.46 -20.47
CA GLY A 140 20.45 -23.52 -21.44
C GLY A 140 21.93 -23.86 -21.50
N ILE A 141 22.28 -25.05 -21.02
CA ILE A 141 23.49 -25.72 -21.46
C ILE A 141 23.28 -25.94 -22.95
N VAL A 142 23.84 -25.04 -23.76
CA VAL A 142 23.99 -25.26 -25.20
C VAL A 142 25.20 -26.18 -25.34
N ASN A 143 24.90 -27.47 -25.53
CA ASN A 143 25.78 -28.61 -25.79
C ASN A 143 26.80 -28.99 -24.72
#